data_AF-X0S255-F1
#
_entry.id   AF-X0S255-F1
#
_cell.length_a   1.000
_cell.length_b   1.000
_cell.length_c   1.000
_cell.angle_alpha   90.00
_cell.angle_beta   90.00
_cell.angle_gamma   90.00
#
_symmetry.space_group_name_H-M   'P 1'
#
loop_
_entity.id
_entity.type
_entity.pdbx_description
1 polymer ?
#
loop_
_entity_poly.entity_id
_entity_poly.type
_entity_poly.pdbx_seq_one_letter_code
_entity_poly.pdbx_strand_id
1 'polypeptide(L)'
;MPWTTADVERHKKGLTDKRKRQWVAIANSSRKQCIADGGTEEKCDARAIKSANAMVSKEVDMGELSEAVTKKVSGKNLPASSFLVVGDPEEVGTWALPVKDAAGKPDHRLMGGAFAALTGGYRGQKYAGPNKAEAIAKLKALYKAEDMPIPGAAEAAADSLAYIGELLVEVKGMLLEQGIDVCVCPECDEEVEHERGTPCSKIECPKCGEMMAPKTEEKAKEMGSELEIVKLAETYAGVELLTVGIAEADDQGPLTMKIRPIRPGFGNKKDNNYYPAAMLKRDAHKLVGLKMYETDHKAKDKSTRTWVSTTTGLLGFDSIGAPILETVAHNPGFAQR
;
A
#
# COMPACT_ATOMS: atom_id res chain seq x y z
N MET A 1 -26.16 2.53 38.45
CA MET A 1 -25.07 1.52 38.52
C MET A 1 -24.66 1.10 37.11
N PRO A 2 -23.39 0.73 36.84
CA PRO A 2 -22.99 0.17 35.55
C PRO A 2 -23.53 -1.26 35.37
N TRP A 3 -23.99 -1.62 34.16
CA TRP A 3 -24.42 -2.98 33.83
C TRP A 3 -23.24 -3.92 33.72
N THR A 4 -23.51 -5.20 33.97
CA THR A 4 -22.60 -6.33 33.78
C THR A 4 -23.17 -7.30 32.75
N THR A 5 -22.36 -8.30 32.35
CA THR A 5 -22.81 -9.34 31.40
C THR A 5 -23.97 -10.18 31.95
N ALA A 6 -24.15 -10.25 33.27
CA ALA A 6 -25.25 -10.95 33.92
C ALA A 6 -26.61 -10.24 33.72
N ASP A 7 -26.60 -8.91 33.56
CA ASP A 7 -27.81 -8.10 33.39
C ASP A 7 -28.37 -8.19 31.97
N VAL A 8 -27.54 -8.57 31.00
CA VAL A 8 -27.87 -8.53 29.56
C VAL A 8 -29.07 -9.41 29.22
N GLU A 9 -29.16 -10.62 29.79
CA GLU A 9 -30.25 -11.57 29.49
C GLU A 9 -31.64 -11.05 29.88
N ARG A 10 -31.72 -10.10 30.81
CA ARG A 10 -32.99 -9.44 31.18
C ARG A 10 -33.46 -8.44 30.12
N HIS A 11 -32.55 -7.92 29.31
CA HIS A 11 -32.81 -6.85 28.34
C HIS A 11 -32.72 -7.30 26.88
N LYS A 12 -31.89 -8.31 26.57
CA LYS A 12 -31.74 -8.91 25.24
C LYS A 12 -31.27 -10.36 25.37
N LYS A 13 -32.18 -11.30 25.09
CA LYS A 13 -31.93 -12.74 25.14
C LYS A 13 -31.12 -13.22 23.94
N GLY A 14 -30.40 -14.33 24.11
CA GLY A 14 -29.77 -15.08 23.02
C GLY A 14 -28.47 -14.46 22.47
N LEU A 15 -27.82 -13.59 23.24
CA LEU A 15 -26.52 -13.03 22.87
C LEU A 15 -25.38 -13.97 23.27
N THR A 16 -24.37 -14.10 22.40
CA THR A 16 -23.11 -14.78 22.75
C THR A 16 -22.31 -13.97 23.77
N ASP A 17 -21.38 -14.59 24.50
CA ASP A 17 -20.58 -13.90 25.53
C ASP A 17 -19.81 -12.69 25.00
N LYS A 18 -19.29 -12.78 23.77
CA LYS A 18 -18.63 -11.64 23.10
C LYS A 18 -19.61 -10.48 22.91
N ARG A 19 -20.85 -10.77 22.50
CA ARG A 19 -21.89 -9.75 22.28
C ARG A 19 -22.45 -9.20 23.59
N LYS A 20 -22.52 -10.01 24.66
CA LYS A 20 -22.85 -9.53 26.00
C LYS A 20 -21.85 -8.47 26.46
N ARG A 21 -20.55 -8.70 26.25
CA ARG A 21 -19.49 -7.71 26.56
C ARG A 21 -19.65 -6.43 25.73
N GLN A 22 -19.94 -6.56 24.44
CA GLN A 22 -20.17 -5.42 23.54
C GLN A 22 -21.41 -4.62 23.94
N TRP A 23 -22.52 -5.29 24.25
CA TRP A 23 -23.74 -4.67 24.74
C TRP A 23 -23.47 -3.87 26.02
N VAL A 24 -22.76 -4.45 26.98
CA VAL A 24 -22.39 -3.81 28.26
C VAL A 24 -21.52 -2.58 28.04
N ALA A 25 -20.52 -2.65 27.16
CA ALA A 25 -19.66 -1.52 26.83
C ALA A 25 -20.46 -0.35 26.24
N ILE A 26 -21.36 -0.62 25.30
CA ILE A 26 -22.22 0.39 24.66
C ILE A 26 -23.20 0.99 25.67
N ALA A 27 -23.87 0.15 26.47
CA ALA A 27 -24.83 0.61 27.47
C ALA A 27 -24.16 1.51 28.51
N ASN A 28 -23.05 1.06 29.10
CA ASN A 28 -22.32 1.84 30.10
C ASN A 28 -21.75 3.14 29.54
N SER A 29 -21.22 3.13 28.31
CA SER A 29 -20.74 4.34 27.63
C SER A 29 -21.88 5.33 27.38
N SER A 30 -23.03 4.86 26.87
CA SER A 30 -24.19 5.70 26.59
C SER A 30 -24.80 6.30 27.87
N ARG A 31 -24.83 5.53 28.97
CA ARG A 31 -25.30 6.01 30.26
C ARG A 31 -24.37 7.07 30.83
N LYS A 32 -23.06 6.83 30.78
CA LYS A 32 -22.03 7.78 31.25
C LYS A 32 -22.18 9.12 30.54
N GLN A 33 -22.33 9.11 29.22
CA GLN A 33 -22.54 10.33 28.44
C GLN A 33 -23.83 11.05 28.84
N CYS A 34 -24.95 10.32 28.93
CA CYS A 34 -26.24 10.94 29.28
C CYS A 34 -26.25 11.58 30.68
N ILE A 35 -25.57 10.98 31.66
CA ILE A 35 -25.43 11.56 32.99
C ILE A 35 -24.54 12.81 32.95
N ALA A 36 -23.45 12.77 32.18
CA ALA A 36 -22.58 13.95 31.97
C ALA A 36 -23.34 15.12 31.32
N ASP A 37 -24.32 14.82 30.47
CA ASP A 37 -25.18 15.81 29.82
C ASP A 37 -26.34 16.30 30.73
N GLY A 38 -26.33 15.96 32.02
CA GLY A 38 -27.33 16.41 33.00
C GLY A 38 -28.65 15.61 33.01
N GLY A 39 -28.68 14.44 32.38
CA GLY A 39 -29.85 13.56 32.38
C GLY A 39 -30.10 12.86 33.73
N THR A 40 -31.36 12.53 34.02
CA THR A 40 -31.72 11.72 35.19
C THR A 40 -31.36 10.25 34.98
N GLU A 41 -31.06 9.52 36.07
CA GLU A 41 -30.65 8.12 35.98
C GLU A 41 -31.66 7.27 35.20
N GLU A 42 -32.96 7.38 35.50
CA GLU A 42 -34.01 6.63 34.81
C GLU A 42 -34.05 6.87 33.29
N LYS A 43 -33.94 8.14 32.87
CA LYS A 43 -33.94 8.50 31.43
C LYS A 43 -32.68 8.00 30.74
N CYS A 44 -31.54 8.10 31.42
CA CYS A 44 -30.27 7.63 30.90
C CYS A 44 -30.21 6.10 30.80
N ASP A 45 -30.82 5.40 31.75
CA ASP A 45 -30.89 3.94 31.75
C ASP A 45 -31.74 3.42 30.59
N ALA A 46 -32.93 3.99 30.41
CA ALA A 46 -33.79 3.64 29.28
C ALA A 46 -33.13 3.94 27.92
N ARG A 47 -32.41 5.06 27.80
CA ARG A 47 -31.70 5.44 26.56
C ARG A 47 -30.53 4.50 26.28
N ALA A 48 -29.73 4.19 27.29
CA ALA A 48 -28.57 3.30 27.16
C ALA A 48 -28.97 1.89 26.71
N ILE A 49 -30.04 1.33 27.30
CA ILE A 49 -30.58 0.01 26.92
C ILE A 49 -31.06 0.03 25.46
N LYS A 50 -31.79 1.07 25.04
CA LYS A 50 -32.26 1.22 23.65
C LYS A 50 -31.10 1.28 22.66
N SER A 51 -30.07 2.08 22.96
CA SER A 51 -28.89 2.20 22.10
C SER A 51 -28.10 0.89 22.00
N ALA A 52 -27.90 0.19 23.12
CA ALA A 52 -27.21 -1.09 23.13
C ALA A 52 -28.01 -2.15 22.35
N ASN A 53 -29.32 -2.23 22.56
CA ASN A 53 -30.22 -3.14 21.83
C ASN A 53 -30.22 -2.86 20.33
N ALA A 54 -30.26 -1.60 19.89
CA ALA A 54 -30.25 -1.24 18.48
C ALA A 54 -28.93 -1.67 17.79
N MET A 55 -27.79 -1.45 18.45
CA MET A 55 -26.48 -1.79 17.88
C MET A 55 -26.25 -3.30 17.79
N VAL A 56 -26.66 -4.07 18.80
CA VAL A 56 -26.56 -5.53 18.71
C VAL A 56 -27.65 -6.13 17.83
N SER A 57 -28.76 -5.43 17.57
CA SER A 57 -29.83 -5.91 16.66
C SER A 57 -29.54 -5.64 15.18
N LYS A 58 -28.73 -4.60 14.84
CA LYS A 58 -28.30 -4.30 13.46
C LYS A 58 -27.48 -5.41 12.79
N GLU A 59 -26.97 -6.35 13.57
CA GLU A 59 -26.26 -7.55 13.07
C GLU A 59 -27.06 -8.85 13.31
N VAL A 60 -28.33 -8.76 13.74
CA VAL A 60 -29.23 -9.93 13.79
C VAL A 60 -29.89 -10.06 12.41
N ASP A 61 -29.05 -10.36 11.43
CA ASP A 61 -29.40 -11.07 10.20
C ASP A 61 -28.27 -12.09 9.89
N MET A 62 -27.85 -12.78 10.94
CA MET A 62 -26.92 -13.92 10.95
C MET A 62 -27.26 -14.75 12.20
N GLY A 63 -28.49 -15.23 12.28
CA GLY A 63 -28.96 -15.82 13.53
C GLY A 63 -30.30 -16.54 13.44
N GLU A 64 -30.45 -17.46 12.49
CA GLU A 64 -31.25 -18.65 12.75
C GLU A 64 -30.43 -19.88 12.34
N LEU A 65 -30.10 -20.70 13.33
CA LEU A 65 -29.49 -22.02 13.15
C LEU A 65 -30.55 -22.96 12.54
N SER A 66 -30.90 -22.74 11.27
CA SER A 66 -31.30 -23.84 10.41
C SER A 66 -30.04 -24.63 10.09
N GLU A 67 -30.16 -25.95 9.94
CA GLU A 67 -29.06 -26.86 9.67
C GLU A 67 -28.05 -26.23 8.71
N ALA A 68 -26.81 -26.00 9.16
CA ALA A 68 -25.84 -25.22 8.41
C ALA A 68 -25.79 -25.74 6.97
N VAL A 69 -26.23 -24.91 6.02
CA VAL A 69 -26.19 -25.24 4.60
C VAL A 69 -24.75 -25.62 4.29
N THR A 70 -24.53 -26.84 3.83
CA THR A 70 -23.20 -27.37 3.55
C THR A 70 -23.16 -27.91 2.14
N LYS A 71 -22.04 -27.65 1.46
CA LYS A 71 -21.79 -28.15 0.13
C LYS A 71 -20.90 -29.39 0.21
N LYS A 72 -21.35 -30.49 -0.37
CA LYS A 72 -20.55 -31.73 -0.45
C LYS A 72 -19.44 -31.56 -1.49
N VAL A 73 -18.19 -31.53 -1.02
CA VAL A 73 -16.98 -31.44 -1.86
C VAL A 73 -16.05 -32.58 -1.50
N SER A 74 -15.68 -33.41 -2.49
CA SER A 74 -14.79 -34.57 -2.28
C SER A 74 -15.22 -35.48 -1.12
N GLY A 75 -16.53 -35.70 -0.96
CA GLY A 75 -17.09 -36.56 0.10
C GLY A 75 -17.23 -35.90 1.48
N LYS A 76 -16.76 -34.66 1.66
CA LYS A 76 -16.89 -33.91 2.92
C LYS A 76 -17.93 -32.78 2.78
N ASN A 77 -18.67 -32.51 3.85
CA ASN A 77 -19.60 -31.39 3.90
C ASN A 77 -18.86 -30.13 4.34
N LEU A 78 -18.80 -29.12 3.48
CA LEU A 78 -18.08 -27.87 3.72
C LEU A 78 -19.07 -26.71 3.90
N PRO A 79 -18.92 -25.88 4.94
CA PRO A 79 -19.73 -24.67 5.10
C PRO A 79 -19.30 -23.58 4.11
N ALA A 80 -20.14 -22.56 3.93
CA ALA A 80 -19.86 -21.41 3.05
C ALA A 80 -18.50 -20.75 3.31
N SER A 81 -18.09 -20.68 4.59
CA SER A 81 -16.80 -20.11 5.01
C SER A 81 -15.57 -20.84 4.47
N SER A 82 -15.75 -22.03 3.87
CA SER A 82 -14.68 -22.82 3.25
C SER A 82 -14.41 -22.45 1.79
N PHE A 83 -15.20 -21.56 1.20
CA PHE A 83 -15.13 -21.16 -0.20
C PHE A 83 -14.62 -19.72 -0.36
N LEU A 84 -13.88 -19.44 -1.44
CA LEU A 84 -13.44 -18.08 -1.76
C LEU A 84 -14.55 -17.23 -2.36
N VAL A 85 -15.45 -17.86 -3.11
CA VAL A 85 -16.59 -17.21 -3.74
C VAL A 85 -17.86 -17.83 -3.21
N VAL A 86 -18.66 -17.00 -2.56
CA VAL A 86 -20.01 -17.32 -2.08
C VAL A 86 -20.88 -16.21 -2.67
N GLY A 87 -21.77 -16.58 -3.59
CA GLY A 87 -22.73 -15.63 -4.18
C GLY A 87 -23.89 -15.42 -3.22
N ASP A 88 -24.83 -16.36 -3.25
CA ASP A 88 -25.90 -16.44 -2.27
C ASP A 88 -25.55 -17.51 -1.21
N PRO A 89 -25.46 -17.17 0.09
CA PRO A 89 -25.21 -18.11 1.18
C PRO A 89 -26.29 -19.19 1.38
N GLU A 90 -27.46 -19.10 0.74
CA GLU A 90 -28.49 -20.14 0.79
C GLU A 90 -28.46 -21.04 -0.46
N GLU A 91 -27.91 -20.55 -1.57
CA GLU A 91 -27.76 -21.31 -2.81
C GLU A 91 -26.35 -21.90 -2.97
N VAL A 92 -26.15 -23.14 -2.52
CA VAL A 92 -24.87 -23.87 -2.64
C VAL A 92 -24.32 -23.96 -4.06
N GLY A 93 -25.17 -23.81 -5.07
CA GLY A 93 -24.78 -23.77 -6.48
C GLY A 93 -23.86 -22.59 -6.80
N THR A 94 -24.02 -21.48 -6.08
CA THR A 94 -23.25 -20.24 -6.28
C THR A 94 -21.86 -20.28 -5.63
N TRP A 95 -21.60 -21.27 -4.77
CA TRP A 95 -20.34 -21.34 -4.03
C TRP A 95 -19.25 -21.99 -4.89
N ALA A 96 -18.10 -21.35 -5.00
CA ALA A 96 -17.01 -21.83 -5.84
C ALA A 96 -15.66 -21.69 -5.13
N LEU A 97 -14.70 -22.50 -5.58
CA LEU A 97 -13.30 -22.47 -5.15
C LEU A 97 -13.15 -22.76 -3.64
N PRO A 98 -13.34 -24.04 -3.23
CA PRO A 98 -13.07 -24.45 -1.86
C PRO A 98 -11.57 -24.29 -1.54
N VAL A 99 -11.26 -23.83 -0.34
CA VAL A 99 -9.88 -23.56 0.14
C VAL A 99 -9.63 -24.04 1.57
N LYS A 100 -10.68 -24.36 2.33
CA LYS A 100 -10.58 -24.87 3.70
C LYS A 100 -11.27 -26.24 3.82
N ASP A 101 -10.87 -26.99 4.82
CA ASP A 101 -11.48 -28.26 5.20
C ASP A 101 -12.77 -28.06 6.02
N ALA A 102 -13.40 -29.18 6.41
CA ALA A 102 -14.62 -29.16 7.23
C ALA A 102 -14.42 -28.58 8.64
N ALA A 103 -13.17 -28.52 9.13
CA ALA A 103 -12.82 -27.88 10.39
C ALA A 103 -12.53 -26.38 10.22
N GLY A 104 -12.62 -25.85 8.99
CA GLY A 104 -12.33 -24.46 8.66
C GLY A 104 -10.84 -24.14 8.59
N LYS A 105 -9.96 -25.16 8.62
CA LYS A 105 -8.51 -24.99 8.45
C LYS A 105 -8.16 -24.91 6.96
N PRO A 106 -7.21 -24.04 6.57
CA PRO A 106 -6.73 -24.02 5.19
C PRO A 106 -6.23 -25.40 4.74
N ASP A 107 -6.68 -25.85 3.58
CA ASP A 107 -6.27 -27.12 2.98
C ASP A 107 -5.44 -26.79 1.74
N HIS A 108 -4.14 -27.09 1.80
CA HIS A 108 -3.18 -26.71 0.76
C HIS A 108 -3.52 -27.34 -0.60
N ARG A 109 -4.14 -28.53 -0.61
CA ARG A 109 -4.58 -29.19 -1.84
C ARG A 109 -5.77 -28.45 -2.47
N LEU A 110 -6.71 -28.00 -1.64
CA LEU A 110 -7.84 -27.18 -2.08
C LEU A 110 -7.38 -25.79 -2.55
N MET A 111 -6.44 -25.17 -1.83
CA MET A 111 -5.80 -23.91 -2.23
C MET A 111 -5.07 -24.01 -3.57
N GLY A 112 -4.32 -25.09 -3.81
CA GLY A 112 -3.65 -25.33 -5.09
C GLY A 112 -4.65 -25.50 -6.23
N GLY A 113 -5.74 -26.26 -6.00
CA GLY A 113 -6.81 -26.42 -6.99
C GLY A 113 -7.54 -25.11 -7.30
N ALA A 114 -7.84 -24.30 -6.27
CA ALA A 114 -8.43 -22.98 -6.43
C ALA A 114 -7.50 -22.03 -7.21
N PHE A 115 -6.20 -22.06 -6.92
CA PHE A 115 -5.21 -21.25 -7.63
C PHE A 115 -5.14 -21.61 -9.11
N ALA A 116 -5.05 -22.91 -9.42
CA ALA A 116 -5.06 -23.41 -10.79
C ALA A 116 -6.33 -23.00 -11.53
N ALA A 117 -7.51 -23.13 -10.91
CA ALA A 117 -8.78 -22.74 -11.54
C ALA A 117 -8.83 -21.23 -11.86
N LEU A 118 -8.22 -20.38 -11.04
CA LEU A 118 -8.20 -18.92 -11.23
C LEU A 118 -7.18 -18.45 -12.28
N THR A 119 -6.07 -19.18 -12.48
CA THR A 119 -4.95 -18.78 -13.34
C THR A 119 -4.92 -19.54 -14.67
N GLY A 120 -4.43 -20.79 -14.67
CA GLY A 120 -4.18 -21.61 -15.86
C GLY A 120 -5.30 -22.59 -16.24
N GLY A 121 -6.23 -22.86 -15.34
CA GLY A 121 -7.25 -23.90 -15.43
C GLY A 121 -6.92 -25.11 -14.53
N TYR A 122 -7.91 -25.60 -13.79
CA TYR A 122 -7.80 -26.82 -12.98
C TYR A 122 -8.51 -27.96 -13.70
N ARG A 123 -7.79 -29.02 -14.08
CA ARG A 123 -8.34 -30.16 -14.84
C ARG A 123 -9.05 -29.74 -16.14
N GLY A 124 -8.48 -28.77 -16.85
CA GLY A 124 -9.06 -28.22 -18.08
C GLY A 124 -10.21 -27.22 -17.88
N GLN A 125 -10.61 -26.93 -16.64
CA GLN A 125 -11.69 -26.00 -16.32
C GLN A 125 -11.13 -24.70 -15.71
N LYS A 126 -11.46 -23.56 -16.33
CA LYS A 126 -11.11 -22.23 -15.80
C LYS A 126 -12.30 -21.63 -15.08
N TYR A 127 -12.04 -20.96 -13.96
CA TYR A 127 -13.08 -20.21 -13.26
C TYR A 127 -13.44 -18.95 -14.04
N ALA A 128 -14.69 -18.91 -14.52
CA ALA A 128 -15.29 -17.80 -15.26
C ALA A 128 -16.42 -17.09 -14.47
N GLY A 129 -16.62 -17.46 -13.21
CA GLY A 129 -17.66 -16.86 -12.37
C GLY A 129 -17.32 -15.45 -11.87
N PRO A 130 -18.26 -14.79 -11.17
CA PRO A 130 -18.08 -13.44 -10.65
C PRO A 130 -16.97 -13.38 -9.59
N ASN A 131 -16.51 -12.16 -9.29
CA ASN A 131 -15.56 -11.86 -8.22
C ASN A 131 -14.19 -12.59 -8.34
N LYS A 132 -13.78 -12.95 -9.55
CA LYS A 132 -12.49 -13.62 -9.82
C LYS A 132 -11.29 -12.86 -9.23
N ALA A 133 -11.24 -11.55 -9.39
CA ALA A 133 -10.13 -10.74 -8.87
C ALA A 133 -10.09 -10.73 -7.33
N GLU A 134 -11.25 -10.61 -6.69
CA GLU A 134 -11.38 -10.68 -5.23
C GLU A 134 -11.00 -12.06 -4.69
N ALA A 135 -11.40 -13.14 -5.38
CA ALA A 135 -11.03 -14.51 -5.04
C ALA A 135 -9.51 -14.72 -5.11
N ILE A 136 -8.84 -14.17 -6.13
CA ILE A 136 -7.37 -14.19 -6.23
C ILE A 136 -6.74 -13.44 -5.06
N ALA A 137 -7.25 -12.26 -4.69
CA ALA A 137 -6.72 -11.49 -3.58
C ALA A 137 -6.86 -12.22 -2.24
N LYS A 138 -8.05 -12.79 -1.96
CA LYS A 138 -8.30 -13.62 -0.76
C LYS A 138 -7.39 -14.85 -0.72
N LEU A 139 -7.19 -15.50 -1.87
CA LEU A 139 -6.31 -16.66 -1.96
C LEU A 139 -4.85 -16.30 -1.70
N LYS A 140 -4.34 -15.20 -2.27
CA LYS A 140 -2.97 -14.71 -1.98
C LYS A 140 -2.80 -14.37 -0.50
N ALA A 141 -3.83 -13.80 0.14
CA ALA A 141 -3.80 -13.54 1.58
C ALA A 141 -3.73 -14.84 2.40
N LEU A 142 -4.40 -15.92 1.98
CA LEU A 142 -4.28 -17.23 2.61
C LEU A 142 -2.88 -17.83 2.44
N TYR A 143 -2.30 -17.79 1.24
CA TYR A 143 -0.91 -18.24 1.03
C TYR A 143 0.08 -17.48 1.93
N LYS A 144 -0.10 -16.16 2.06
CA LYS A 144 0.71 -15.34 2.98
C LYS A 144 0.49 -15.70 4.45
N ALA A 145 -0.75 -15.97 4.86
CA ALA A 145 -1.06 -16.33 6.23
C ALA A 145 -0.47 -17.71 6.63
N GLU A 146 -0.36 -18.62 5.66
CA GLU A 146 0.26 -19.93 5.84
C GLU A 146 1.78 -19.94 5.58
N ASP A 147 2.39 -18.76 5.37
CA ASP A 147 3.82 -18.60 5.04
C ASP A 147 4.28 -19.46 3.85
N MET A 148 3.40 -19.60 2.85
CA MET A 148 3.65 -20.42 1.67
C MET A 148 3.92 -19.56 0.42
N PRO A 149 4.86 -19.97 -0.44
CA PRO A 149 5.07 -19.32 -1.73
C PRO A 149 3.85 -19.54 -2.64
N ILE A 150 3.45 -18.49 -3.36
CA ILE A 150 2.37 -18.58 -4.34
C ILE A 150 2.86 -19.41 -5.53
N PRO A 151 2.16 -20.49 -5.94
CA PRO A 151 2.55 -21.30 -7.09
C PRO A 151 2.71 -20.44 -8.36
N GLY A 152 3.81 -20.61 -9.10
CA GLY A 152 4.11 -19.85 -10.32
C GLY A 152 4.54 -18.39 -10.12
N ALA A 153 4.56 -17.87 -8.88
CA ALA A 153 5.09 -16.53 -8.61
C ALA A 153 6.61 -16.45 -8.78
N ALA A 154 7.33 -17.55 -8.53
CA ALA A 154 8.77 -17.64 -8.75
C ALA A 154 9.15 -17.55 -10.24
N GLU A 155 8.39 -18.21 -11.12
CA GLU A 155 8.59 -18.13 -12.58
C GLU A 155 8.23 -16.74 -13.11
N ALA A 156 7.14 -16.14 -12.66
CA ALA A 156 6.76 -14.77 -13.06
C ALA A 156 7.76 -13.70 -12.58
N ALA A 157 8.36 -13.90 -11.40
CA ALA A 157 9.42 -13.03 -10.88
C ALA A 157 10.73 -13.19 -11.66
N ALA A 158 11.08 -14.42 -12.06
CA ALA A 158 12.26 -14.71 -12.87
C ALA A 158 12.18 -14.09 -14.27
N ASP A 159 11.03 -14.19 -14.94
CA ASP A 159 10.82 -13.55 -16.26
C ASP A 159 10.90 -12.02 -16.18
N SER A 160 10.33 -11.43 -15.12
CA SER A 160 10.40 -9.99 -14.89
C SER A 160 11.83 -9.51 -14.62
N LEU A 161 12.63 -10.29 -13.89
CA LEU A 161 14.04 -10.01 -13.62
C LEU A 161 14.91 -10.12 -14.88
N ALA A 162 14.61 -11.08 -15.76
CA ALA A 162 15.32 -11.21 -17.05
C ALA A 162 15.12 -9.98 -17.94
N TYR A 163 13.88 -9.48 -18.04
CA TYR A 163 13.55 -8.27 -18.80
C TYR A 163 14.20 -7.01 -18.21
N ILE A 164 14.22 -6.88 -16.88
CA ILE A 164 14.91 -5.77 -16.20
C ILE A 164 16.43 -5.85 -16.43
N GLY A 165 17.00 -7.06 -16.45
CA GLY A 165 18.41 -7.27 -16.77
C GLY A 165 18.76 -6.77 -18.18
N GLU A 166 17.95 -7.08 -19.18
CA GLU A 166 18.13 -6.64 -20.56
C GLU A 166 18.00 -5.11 -20.70
N LEU A 167 16.99 -4.51 -20.04
CA LEU A 167 16.79 -3.06 -20.02
C LEU A 167 17.93 -2.32 -19.29
N LEU A 168 18.49 -2.91 -18.23
CA LEU A 168 19.63 -2.37 -17.50
C LEU A 168 20.91 -2.38 -18.35
N VAL A 169 21.11 -3.37 -19.21
CA VAL A 169 22.24 -3.38 -20.16
C VAL A 169 22.14 -2.21 -21.13
N GLU A 170 20.93 -1.93 -21.62
CA GLU A 170 20.67 -0.84 -22.57
C GLU A 170 20.84 0.55 -21.94
N VAL A 171 20.31 0.75 -20.73
CA VAL A 171 20.46 2.01 -19.97
C VAL A 171 21.89 2.24 -19.50
N LYS A 172 22.62 1.18 -19.14
CA LYS A 172 24.04 1.29 -18.75
C LYS A 172 24.92 1.67 -19.95
N GLY A 173 24.55 1.25 -21.16
CA GLY A 173 25.15 1.73 -22.42
C GLY A 173 24.96 3.23 -22.63
N MET A 174 23.79 3.78 -22.29
CA MET A 174 23.51 5.22 -22.43
C MET A 174 24.15 6.10 -21.34
N LEU A 175 24.36 5.58 -20.13
CA LEU A 175 24.95 6.34 -19.02
C LEU A 175 26.49 6.43 -19.08
N LEU A 176 27.16 5.52 -19.79
CA LEU A 176 28.62 5.57 -19.96
C LEU A 176 29.10 6.63 -20.97
N GLU A 177 28.19 7.26 -21.73
CA GLU A 177 28.54 8.31 -22.71
C GLU A 177 28.52 9.73 -22.14
N GLN A 178 28.02 9.92 -20.92
CA GLN A 178 28.07 11.22 -20.22
C GLN A 178 29.23 11.20 -19.23
N GLY A 179 30.42 11.57 -19.74
CA GLY A 179 31.66 11.62 -18.97
C GLY A 179 31.53 12.39 -17.66
N ILE A 180 32.21 11.89 -16.63
CA ILE A 180 32.32 12.50 -15.31
C ILE A 180 33.03 13.85 -15.47
N ASP A 181 32.39 14.94 -15.02
CA ASP A 181 32.91 16.32 -15.15
C ASP A 181 34.02 16.65 -14.11
N VAL A 182 34.47 15.66 -13.33
CA VAL A 182 35.42 15.82 -12.21
C VAL A 182 36.54 14.79 -12.29
N CYS A 183 37.78 15.29 -12.32
CA CYS A 183 38.98 14.46 -12.18
C CYS A 183 39.53 14.54 -10.77
N VAL A 184 40.10 13.42 -10.29
CA VAL A 184 40.74 13.32 -8.98
C VAL A 184 42.20 12.94 -9.17
N CYS A 185 43.09 13.65 -8.49
CA CYS A 185 44.50 13.30 -8.46
C CYS A 185 44.72 12.04 -7.61
N PRO A 186 45.37 10.98 -8.13
CA PRO A 186 45.61 9.76 -7.36
C PRO A 186 46.63 9.93 -6.21
N GLU A 187 47.49 10.95 -6.29
CA GLU A 187 48.56 11.18 -5.29
C GLU A 187 48.13 12.10 -4.15
N CYS A 188 47.28 13.09 -4.43
CA CYS A 188 46.93 14.12 -3.44
C CYS A 188 45.42 14.37 -3.28
N ASP A 189 44.57 13.55 -3.91
CA ASP A 189 43.11 13.63 -3.87
C ASP A 189 42.52 14.98 -4.31
N GLU A 190 43.28 15.81 -5.04
CA GLU A 190 42.78 17.10 -5.53
C GLU A 190 41.74 16.89 -6.63
N GLU A 191 40.58 17.55 -6.47
CA GLU A 191 39.50 17.50 -7.44
C GLU A 191 39.57 18.72 -8.37
N VAL A 192 39.52 18.49 -9.69
CA VAL A 192 39.52 19.56 -10.69
C VAL A 192 38.42 19.29 -11.71
N GLU A 193 37.58 20.30 -11.93
CA GLU A 193 36.59 20.31 -13.00
C GLU A 193 37.26 20.62 -14.34
N HIS A 194 36.78 19.99 -15.40
CA HIS A 194 37.26 20.25 -16.75
C HIS A 194 36.12 20.30 -17.76
N GLU A 195 36.39 20.88 -18.93
CA GLU A 195 35.40 20.92 -20.00
C GLU A 195 35.08 19.51 -20.52
N ARG A 196 33.79 19.28 -20.79
CA ARG A 196 33.27 18.03 -21.36
C ARG A 196 34.01 17.65 -22.63
N GLY A 197 34.48 16.41 -22.68
CA GLY A 197 35.25 15.87 -23.81
C GLY A 197 36.77 15.89 -23.61
N THR A 198 37.28 16.53 -22.56
CA THR A 198 38.69 16.42 -22.15
C THR A 198 38.86 15.23 -21.20
N PRO A 199 39.62 14.18 -21.54
CA PRO A 199 39.86 13.07 -20.61
C PRO A 199 40.77 13.49 -19.45
N CYS A 200 40.48 13.05 -18.23
CA CYS A 200 41.28 13.33 -17.02
C CYS A 200 42.77 13.03 -17.19
N SER A 201 43.08 11.98 -17.95
CA SER A 201 44.46 11.58 -18.25
C SER A 201 45.23 12.55 -19.15
N LYS A 202 44.68 13.73 -19.46
CA LYS A 202 45.37 14.83 -20.18
C LYS A 202 45.53 16.08 -19.32
N ILE A 203 45.12 16.03 -18.06
CA ILE A 203 45.16 17.15 -17.12
C ILE A 203 46.16 16.79 -16.03
N GLU A 204 47.11 17.70 -15.79
CA GLU A 204 48.07 17.60 -14.69
C GLU A 204 47.47 18.20 -13.42
N CYS A 205 47.71 17.56 -12.28
CA CYS A 205 47.25 18.05 -10.99
C CYS A 205 47.92 19.39 -10.65
N PRO A 206 47.16 20.45 -10.30
CA PRO A 206 47.73 21.76 -9.97
C PRO A 206 48.55 21.75 -8.66
N LYS A 207 48.35 20.75 -7.80
CA LYS A 207 49.06 20.63 -6.52
C LYS A 207 50.38 19.85 -6.60
N CYS A 208 50.40 18.74 -7.34
CA CYS A 208 51.54 17.82 -7.35
C CYS A 208 52.09 17.49 -8.74
N GLY A 209 51.43 17.91 -9.82
CA GLY A 209 51.86 17.67 -11.20
C GLY A 209 51.54 16.27 -11.75
N GLU A 210 50.95 15.37 -10.95
CA GLU A 210 50.61 14.02 -11.38
C GLU A 210 49.38 14.00 -12.30
N MET A 211 49.29 13.00 -13.20
CA MET A 211 48.17 12.88 -14.14
C MET A 211 46.88 12.51 -13.42
N MET A 212 45.81 13.23 -13.74
CA MET A 212 44.53 13.07 -13.06
C MET A 212 43.77 11.82 -13.53
N ALA A 213 43.00 11.20 -12.64
CA ALA A 213 42.19 10.01 -12.92
C ALA A 213 40.68 10.31 -12.75
N PRO A 214 39.78 9.60 -13.46
CA PRO A 214 38.35 9.71 -13.20
C PRO A 214 38.04 9.16 -11.80
N LYS A 215 37.13 9.82 -11.07
CA LYS A 215 36.64 9.34 -9.78
C LYS A 215 35.95 7.98 -9.98
N THR A 216 36.62 6.89 -9.65
CA THR A 216 36.08 5.54 -9.82
C THR A 216 34.88 5.30 -8.88
N GLU A 217 33.93 4.50 -9.36
CA GLU A 217 32.64 4.20 -8.69
C GLU A 217 32.76 3.60 -7.27
N GLU A 218 33.95 3.26 -6.79
CA GLU A 218 34.13 2.63 -5.47
C GLU A 218 33.83 3.59 -4.30
N LYS A 219 34.06 4.91 -4.43
CA LYS A 219 33.60 5.90 -3.42
C LYS A 219 32.11 6.26 -3.56
N ALA A 220 31.47 5.98 -4.70
CA ALA A 220 30.03 6.19 -4.86
C ALA A 220 29.19 5.12 -4.12
N LYS A 221 29.78 3.95 -3.83
CA LYS A 221 29.16 2.89 -3.02
C LYS A 221 29.07 3.23 -1.53
N GLU A 222 30.02 3.98 -0.97
CA GLU A 222 30.00 4.37 0.45
C GLU A 222 28.95 5.45 0.77
N MET A 223 28.50 6.23 -0.21
CA MET A 223 27.38 7.17 -0.06
C MET A 223 25.99 6.53 -0.31
N GLY A 224 25.95 5.24 -0.68
CA GLY A 224 24.72 4.55 -1.10
C GLY A 224 24.00 3.76 -0.01
N SER A 225 24.53 3.69 1.21
CA SER A 225 24.04 2.77 2.23
C SER A 225 23.58 3.44 3.53
N GLU A 226 22.53 4.27 3.43
CA GLU A 226 21.56 4.42 4.52
C GLU A 226 20.23 4.96 3.97
N LEU A 227 19.46 4.07 3.32
CA LEU A 227 18.10 4.36 2.90
C LEU A 227 17.15 4.01 4.04
N GLU A 228 16.76 5.00 4.84
CA GLU A 228 15.71 4.83 5.83
C GLU A 228 14.35 5.25 5.25
N ILE A 229 13.39 4.33 5.26
CA ILE A 229 12.01 4.58 4.81
C ILE A 229 11.25 5.20 5.98
N VAL A 230 11.12 6.53 5.99
CA VAL A 230 10.34 7.23 7.02
C VAL A 230 8.90 7.46 6.54
N LYS A 231 7.93 6.84 7.21
CA LYS A 231 6.50 7.18 7.05
C LYS A 231 6.21 8.49 7.78
N LEU A 232 6.25 9.62 7.07
CA LEU A 232 6.06 10.94 7.70
C LEU A 232 4.59 11.34 7.92
N ALA A 233 3.61 10.71 7.26
CA ALA A 233 2.20 10.91 7.63
C ALA A 233 1.28 9.81 7.06
N GLU A 234 0.48 9.20 7.93
CA GLU A 234 -0.83 8.72 7.51
C GLU A 234 -1.79 9.91 7.59
N THR A 235 -2.32 10.40 6.46
CA THR A 235 -3.70 10.91 6.37
C THR A 235 -4.07 11.22 4.92
N TYR A 236 -5.20 10.67 4.48
CA TYR A 236 -6.05 11.12 3.37
C TYR A 236 -5.36 11.53 2.04
N ALA A 237 -5.33 10.59 1.09
CA ALA A 237 -5.03 10.75 -0.34
C ALA A 237 -3.56 10.64 -0.79
N GLY A 238 -3.13 9.40 -1.01
CA GLY A 238 -2.46 9.01 -2.26
C GLY A 238 -0.96 9.26 -2.43
N VAL A 239 -0.35 10.15 -1.66
CA VAL A 239 1.09 10.43 -1.80
C VAL A 239 1.88 9.63 -0.77
N GLU A 240 2.80 8.77 -1.24
CA GLU A 240 3.83 8.19 -0.38
C GLU A 240 5.18 8.82 -0.70
N LEU A 241 5.86 9.33 0.32
CA LEU A 241 7.18 9.93 0.24
C LEU A 241 8.24 8.81 0.24
N LEU A 242 9.21 8.87 -0.67
CA LEU A 242 10.42 8.04 -0.68
C LEU A 242 11.60 9.02 -0.51
N THR A 243 12.03 9.27 0.72
CA THR A 243 13.19 10.15 0.96
C THR A 243 14.48 9.43 0.56
N VAL A 244 15.26 10.06 -0.31
CA VAL A 244 16.67 9.73 -0.55
C VAL A 244 17.46 10.99 -0.27
N GLY A 245 18.24 10.99 0.81
CA GLY A 245 19.17 12.06 1.18
C GLY A 245 18.54 13.29 1.81
N ILE A 246 18.61 13.40 3.14
CA ILE A 246 18.67 14.71 3.79
C ILE A 246 20.14 15.13 3.63
N ALA A 247 20.42 16.05 2.71
CA ALA A 247 21.69 16.76 2.77
C ALA A 247 21.67 17.57 4.08
N GLU A 248 22.68 17.36 4.91
CA GLU A 248 22.83 18.05 6.19
C GLU A 248 22.73 19.56 6.01
N ALA A 249 22.21 20.20 7.06
CA ALA A 249 22.02 21.62 7.15
C ALA A 249 23.34 22.38 6.91
N ASP A 250 23.44 23.05 5.76
CA ASP A 250 23.77 24.47 5.69
C ASP A 250 23.47 25.05 4.30
N ASP A 251 22.99 26.30 4.30
CA ASP A 251 22.70 27.22 3.19
C ASP A 251 21.55 26.92 2.20
N GLN A 252 20.36 27.45 2.54
CA GLN A 252 19.30 28.05 1.69
C GLN A 252 18.90 27.37 0.35
N GLY A 253 19.21 26.09 0.13
CA GLY A 253 18.78 25.32 -1.03
C GLY A 253 17.34 24.79 -0.88
N PRO A 254 16.57 24.67 -1.98
CA PRO A 254 15.23 24.10 -1.90
C PRO A 254 15.32 22.58 -1.69
N LEU A 255 14.53 22.06 -0.75
CA LEU A 255 14.54 20.64 -0.37
C LEU A 255 14.05 19.78 -1.54
N THR A 256 14.87 18.83 -1.99
CA THR A 256 14.50 17.87 -3.05
C THR A 256 14.07 16.55 -2.43
N MET A 257 12.95 15.99 -2.92
CA MET A 257 12.35 14.76 -2.43
C MET A 257 11.86 13.90 -3.59
N LYS A 258 11.90 12.56 -3.42
CA LYS A 258 11.27 11.63 -4.36
C LYS A 258 9.90 11.24 -3.82
N ILE A 259 8.87 11.37 -4.65
CA ILE A 259 7.49 11.12 -4.24
C ILE A 259 6.82 10.12 -5.17
N ARG A 260 5.91 9.33 -4.62
CA ARG A 260 4.94 8.53 -5.35
C ARG A 260 3.58 9.22 -5.23
N PRO A 261 3.15 10.02 -6.22
CA PRO A 261 1.96 10.86 -6.07
C PRO A 261 0.65 10.08 -6.24
N ILE A 262 0.64 9.02 -7.05
CA ILE A 262 -0.57 8.25 -7.39
C ILE A 262 -0.19 6.78 -7.55
N ARG A 263 -1.05 5.89 -7.05
CA ARG A 263 -0.95 4.44 -7.26
C ARG A 263 -1.90 3.96 -8.36
N PRO A 264 -1.52 2.92 -9.12
CA PRO A 264 -2.46 2.21 -9.98
C PRO A 264 -3.62 1.59 -9.17
N GLY A 265 -4.83 1.64 -9.72
CA GLY A 265 -6.03 1.10 -9.11
C GLY A 265 -7.07 2.17 -8.77
N PHE A 266 -7.96 1.84 -7.82
CA PHE A 266 -8.94 2.79 -7.31
C PHE A 266 -8.25 3.91 -6.53
N GLY A 267 -8.56 5.14 -6.91
CA GLY A 267 -8.12 6.36 -6.23
C GLY A 267 -8.80 6.54 -4.88
N ASN A 268 -8.73 7.76 -4.34
CA ASN A 268 -9.31 8.04 -3.03
C ASN A 268 -10.85 7.81 -3.03
N LYS A 269 -11.43 7.57 -1.85
CA LYS A 269 -12.88 7.33 -1.68
C LYS A 269 -13.77 8.52 -2.07
N LYS A 270 -13.18 9.71 -2.25
CA LYS A 270 -13.89 10.97 -2.50
C LYS A 270 -14.17 11.17 -3.98
N ASP A 271 -13.19 10.86 -4.83
CA ASP A 271 -13.22 11.19 -6.25
C ASP A 271 -13.57 9.96 -7.12
N ASN A 272 -13.60 8.75 -6.56
CA ASN A 272 -14.00 7.49 -7.24
C ASN A 272 -13.32 7.25 -8.60
N ASN A 273 -12.13 7.81 -8.81
CA ASN A 273 -11.36 7.63 -10.02
C ASN A 273 -10.64 6.27 -10.03
N TYR A 274 -10.47 5.66 -11.20
CA TYR A 274 -9.64 4.47 -11.38
C TYR A 274 -8.48 4.78 -12.33
N TYR A 275 -7.25 4.50 -11.89
CA TYR A 275 -6.01 4.79 -12.62
C TYR A 275 -5.35 3.47 -13.07
N PRO A 276 -5.51 3.02 -14.32
CA PRO A 276 -4.80 1.85 -14.81
C PRO A 276 -3.28 2.07 -14.84
N ALA A 277 -2.49 1.05 -14.49
CA ALA A 277 -1.02 1.15 -14.53
C ALA A 277 -0.50 1.54 -15.93
N ALA A 278 -1.10 1.01 -17.00
CA ALA A 278 -0.74 1.35 -18.38
C ALA A 278 -0.99 2.84 -18.69
N MET A 279 -2.06 3.42 -18.14
CA MET A 279 -2.37 4.84 -18.30
C MET A 279 -1.34 5.70 -17.55
N LEU A 280 -1.03 5.34 -16.30
CA LEU A 280 -0.01 6.03 -15.53
C LEU A 280 1.35 5.98 -16.23
N LYS A 281 1.75 4.85 -16.80
CA LYS A 281 2.98 4.73 -17.59
C LYS A 281 3.01 5.65 -18.81
N ARG A 282 1.91 5.72 -19.55
CA ARG A 282 1.79 6.57 -20.75
C ARG A 282 1.80 8.06 -20.39
N ASP A 283 1.07 8.44 -19.35
CA ASP A 283 0.70 9.83 -19.08
C ASP A 283 1.50 10.48 -17.93
N ALA A 284 2.40 9.76 -17.24
CA ALA A 284 3.17 10.30 -16.11
C ALA A 284 4.01 11.53 -16.46
N HIS A 285 4.42 11.70 -17.71
CA HIS A 285 5.14 12.90 -18.17
C HIS A 285 4.32 14.19 -17.96
N LYS A 286 2.97 14.10 -17.92
CA LYS A 286 2.09 15.24 -17.61
C LYS A 286 2.19 15.71 -16.17
N LEU A 287 2.78 14.89 -15.30
CA LEU A 287 2.97 15.24 -13.90
C LEU A 287 4.20 16.13 -13.70
N VAL A 288 5.12 16.20 -14.67
CA VAL A 288 6.32 17.03 -14.58
C VAL A 288 5.96 18.51 -14.74
N GLY A 289 6.48 19.37 -13.87
CA GLY A 289 6.20 20.80 -13.82
C GLY A 289 4.91 21.17 -13.09
N LEU A 290 4.17 20.20 -12.54
CA LEU A 290 2.97 20.47 -11.76
C LEU A 290 3.32 21.09 -10.41
N LYS A 291 2.62 22.18 -10.08
CA LYS A 291 2.67 22.87 -8.80
C LYS A 291 1.75 22.18 -7.79
N MET A 292 2.26 21.89 -6.60
CA MET A 292 1.48 21.36 -5.47
C MET A 292 1.18 22.48 -4.48
N TYR A 293 0.00 22.43 -3.87
CA TYR A 293 -0.50 23.49 -2.98
C TYR A 293 -0.92 22.90 -1.64
N GLU A 294 -0.90 23.70 -0.56
CA GLU A 294 -1.35 23.28 0.79
C GLU A 294 -2.83 22.90 0.84
N THR A 295 -3.64 23.43 -0.07
CA THR A 295 -5.11 23.33 -0.03
C THR A 295 -5.65 22.23 -0.94
N ASP A 296 -6.70 21.56 -0.46
CA ASP A 296 -7.40 20.46 -1.14
C ASP A 296 -8.14 20.95 -2.41
N HIS A 297 -7.49 20.78 -3.57
CA HIS A 297 -8.02 20.77 -4.95
C HIS A 297 -9.01 21.88 -5.39
N LYS A 298 -9.23 22.93 -4.59
CA LYS A 298 -10.11 24.06 -4.91
C LYS A 298 -9.35 25.13 -5.70
N ALA A 299 -9.77 25.39 -6.93
CA ALA A 299 -9.13 26.37 -7.81
C ALA A 299 -9.00 27.77 -7.17
N LYS A 300 -10.00 28.18 -6.38
CA LYS A 300 -10.01 29.46 -5.67
C LYS A 300 -8.97 29.58 -4.55
N ASP A 301 -8.43 28.46 -4.07
CA ASP A 301 -7.49 28.41 -2.96
C ASP A 301 -6.03 28.22 -3.45
N LYS A 302 -5.83 28.18 -4.78
CA LYS A 302 -4.51 28.08 -5.42
C LYS A 302 -3.94 29.48 -5.66
N SER A 303 -2.87 29.81 -4.96
CA SER A 303 -2.13 31.07 -5.13
C SER A 303 -0.63 30.82 -5.04
N THR A 304 0.19 31.81 -5.41
CA THR A 304 1.64 31.76 -5.18
C THR A 304 2.01 31.64 -3.70
N ARG A 305 1.11 32.06 -2.79
CA ARG A 305 1.31 31.96 -1.33
C ARG A 305 1.03 30.57 -0.76
N THR A 306 0.22 29.77 -1.45
CA THR A 306 -0.15 28.41 -1.02
C THR A 306 0.58 27.32 -1.79
N TRP A 307 1.48 27.69 -2.71
CA TRP A 307 2.32 26.80 -3.49
C TRP A 307 3.51 26.32 -2.64
N VAL A 308 3.64 25.01 -2.47
CA VAL A 308 4.64 24.40 -1.58
C VAL A 308 5.74 23.66 -2.30
N SER A 309 5.44 23.08 -3.46
CA SER A 309 6.43 22.30 -4.20
C SER A 309 6.14 22.22 -5.69
N THR A 310 7.16 21.86 -6.47
CA THR A 310 7.06 21.58 -7.90
C THR A 310 7.74 20.28 -8.22
N THR A 311 7.08 19.47 -9.03
CA THR A 311 7.65 18.25 -9.61
C THR A 311 8.63 18.62 -10.72
N THR A 312 9.90 18.26 -10.58
CA THR A 312 10.98 18.64 -11.51
C THR A 312 11.23 17.56 -12.56
N GLY A 313 11.01 16.29 -12.22
CA GLY A 313 11.31 15.18 -13.12
C GLY A 313 10.54 13.91 -12.81
N LEU A 314 10.46 13.04 -13.82
CA LEU A 314 9.98 11.66 -13.69
C LEU A 314 11.21 10.75 -13.60
N LEU A 315 11.40 10.12 -12.44
CA LEU A 315 12.54 9.24 -12.18
C LEU A 315 12.29 7.80 -12.65
N GLY A 316 11.04 7.40 -12.80
CA GLY A 316 10.67 6.07 -13.28
C GLY A 316 9.36 5.59 -12.68
N PHE A 317 9.20 4.26 -12.58
CA PHE A 317 8.02 3.61 -12.02
C PHE A 317 8.42 2.55 -11.00
N ASP A 318 7.60 2.36 -9.96
CA ASP A 318 7.77 1.26 -9.02
C ASP A 318 7.31 -0.09 -9.60
N SER A 319 7.46 -1.17 -8.81
CA SER A 319 7.11 -2.53 -9.21
C SER A 319 5.63 -2.76 -9.52
N ILE A 320 4.73 -1.88 -9.08
CA ILE A 320 3.29 -1.96 -9.39
C ILE A 320 2.89 -1.03 -10.54
N GLY A 321 3.81 -0.18 -11.03
CA GLY A 321 3.58 0.78 -12.11
C GLY A 321 3.15 2.17 -11.65
N ALA A 322 3.40 2.54 -10.39
CA ALA A 322 3.20 3.90 -9.89
C ALA A 322 4.39 4.79 -10.29
N PRO A 323 4.16 6.03 -10.78
CA PRO A 323 5.24 6.95 -11.12
C PRO A 323 6.01 7.40 -9.86
N ILE A 324 7.32 7.53 -10.00
CA ILE A 324 8.21 8.12 -8.99
C ILE A 324 8.69 9.45 -9.55
N LEU A 325 8.35 10.54 -8.89
CA LEU A 325 8.71 11.90 -9.31
C LEU A 325 9.75 12.50 -8.39
N GLU A 326 10.65 13.29 -8.95
CA GLU A 326 11.45 14.24 -8.20
C GLU A 326 10.63 15.51 -7.98
N THR A 327 10.67 16.04 -6.76
CA THR A 327 9.91 17.20 -6.33
C THR A 327 10.77 18.10 -5.47
N VAL A 328 10.73 19.39 -5.77
CA VAL A 328 11.46 20.42 -5.04
C VAL A 328 10.45 21.22 -4.20
N ALA A 329 10.64 21.23 -2.89
CA ALA A 329 9.85 22.02 -1.95
C ALA A 329 10.44 23.43 -1.83
N HIS A 330 9.60 24.43 -2.06
CA HIS A 330 9.99 25.86 -2.08
C HIS A 330 9.83 26.53 -0.72
N ASN A 331 9.11 25.91 0.22
CA ASN A 331 8.93 26.43 1.57
C ASN A 331 9.55 25.46 2.60
N PRO A 332 10.68 25.82 3.24
CA PRO A 332 11.35 24.95 4.20
C PRO A 332 10.49 24.65 5.45
N GLY A 333 9.55 25.54 5.80
CA GLY A 333 8.61 25.32 6.90
C GLY A 333 7.46 24.36 6.58
N PHE A 334 7.35 23.86 5.34
CA PHE A 334 6.37 22.82 4.98
C PHE A 334 6.91 21.42 5.29
N ALA A 335 8.19 21.15 5.00
CA ALA A 335 8.79 19.84 5.24
C ALA A 335 8.97 19.49 6.73
N GLN A 336 8.94 20.51 7.59
CA GLN A 336 9.14 20.39 9.04
C GLN A 336 7.82 20.31 9.85
N ARG A 337 6.65 20.45 9.21
CA ARG A 337 5.32 20.38 9.86
C ARG A 337 4.64 19.04 9.59
#